data_AF-A0A3B1BUK3-F1
#
_entry.id   AF-A0A3B1BUK3-F1
#
_cell.length_a   1.000
_cell.length_b   1.000
_cell.length_c   1.000
_cell.angle_alpha   90.00
_cell.angle_beta   90.00
_cell.angle_gamma   90.00
#
_symmetry.space_group_name_H-M   'P 1'
#
loop_
_entity.id
_entity.type
_entity.pdbx_description
1 polymer ?
#
loop_
_entity_poly.entity_id
_entity_poly.type
_entity_poly.pdbx_seq_one_letter_code
_entity_poly.pdbx_strand_id
1 'polypeptide(L)'
;MLEILLYTVTAIGLYVGSDWILVKLEKIRGKRFAARSIVFFMIILLLSVSVFEILQRTLIASSTLGGDDTTPTEVTTPAEPDLIPSPALNRSE
;
A
#
# COMPACT_ATOMS: atom_id res chain seq x y z
N MET A 1 -0.81 7.18 -23.48
CA MET A 1 -2.03 7.96 -23.75
C MET A 1 -3.17 7.66 -22.79
N LEU A 2 -3.43 6.41 -22.38
CA LEU A 2 -4.51 6.11 -21.42
C LEU A 2 -4.28 6.74 -20.02
N GLU A 3 -3.02 6.87 -19.59
CA GLU A 3 -2.67 7.48 -18.28
C GLU A 3 -3.21 8.90 -18.12
N ILE A 4 -3.05 9.78 -19.13
CA ILE A 4 -3.56 11.14 -19.04
C ILE A 4 -5.08 11.14 -18.91
N LEU A 5 -5.78 10.20 -19.55
CA LEU A 5 -7.22 10.04 -19.42
C LEU A 5 -7.58 9.60 -18.00
N LEU A 6 -6.87 8.62 -17.44
CA LEU A 6 -7.10 8.16 -16.06
C LEU A 6 -6.86 9.28 -15.04
N TYR A 7 -5.78 10.04 -15.18
CA TYR A 7 -5.51 11.18 -14.30
C TYR A 7 -6.56 12.26 -14.43
N THR A 8 -7.01 12.55 -15.65
CA THR A 8 -8.07 13.54 -15.91
C THR A 8 -9.40 13.10 -15.33
N VAL A 9 -9.79 11.84 -15.55
CA VAL A 9 -11.04 11.26 -15.00
C VAL A 9 -10.98 11.24 -13.47
N THR A 10 -9.82 10.92 -12.89
CA THR A 10 -9.61 10.96 -11.44
C THR A 10 -9.77 12.38 -10.90
N ALA A 11 -9.19 13.38 -11.58
CA ALA A 11 -9.32 14.78 -11.20
C ALA A 11 -10.79 15.25 -11.28
N ILE A 12 -11.50 14.89 -12.34
CA ILE A 12 -12.94 15.17 -12.49
C ILE A 12 -13.73 14.48 -11.38
N GLY A 13 -13.44 13.21 -11.10
CA GLY A 13 -14.10 12.44 -10.04
C GLY A 13 -13.90 13.06 -8.65
N LEU A 14 -12.68 13.47 -8.32
CA LEU A 14 -12.38 14.20 -7.08
C LEU A 14 -13.12 15.53 -7.01
N TYR A 15 -13.17 16.28 -8.12
CA TYR A 15 -13.87 17.57 -8.19
C TYR A 15 -15.38 17.40 -7.93
N VAL A 16 -16.03 16.48 -8.65
CA VAL A 16 -17.46 16.21 -8.52
C VAL A 16 -17.78 15.65 -7.13
N GLY A 17 -16.97 14.73 -6.61
CA GLY A 17 -17.13 14.18 -5.27
C GLY A 17 -17.00 15.26 -4.19
N SER A 18 -16.04 16.16 -4.33
CA SER A 18 -15.81 17.26 -3.37
C SER A 18 -16.95 18.27 -3.39
N ASP A 19 -17.46 18.65 -4.56
CA ASP A 19 -18.61 19.55 -4.68
C ASP A 19 -19.88 18.91 -4.09
N TRP A 20 -20.07 17.59 -4.28
CA TRP A 20 -21.19 16.88 -3.67
C TRP A 20 -21.12 16.85 -2.14
N ILE A 21 -19.94 16.56 -1.57
CA ILE A 21 -19.73 16.62 -0.10
C ILE A 21 -19.94 18.04 0.41
N LEU A 22 -19.45 19.06 -0.29
CA LEU A 22 -19.61 20.46 0.08
C LEU A 22 -21.11 20.82 0.18
N VAL A 23 -21.88 20.50 -0.86
CA VAL A 23 -23.33 20.75 -0.88
C VAL A 23 -24.04 19.96 0.22
N LYS A 24 -23.59 18.73 0.52
CA LYS A 24 -24.13 17.92 1.62
C LYS A 24 -23.88 18.59 2.98
N LEU A 25 -22.66 19.08 3.23
CA LEU A 25 -22.32 19.81 4.45
C LEU A 25 -23.10 21.12 4.58
N GLU A 26 -23.29 21.85 3.48
CA GLU A 26 -24.12 23.07 3.47
C GLU A 26 -25.58 22.76 3.81
N LYS A 27 -26.12 21.65 3.31
CA LYS A 27 -27.47 21.18 3.65
C LYS A 27 -27.61 20.83 5.13
N ILE A 28 -26.62 20.16 5.71
CA ILE A 28 -26.64 19.79 7.14
C ILE A 28 -26.55 21.04 8.02
N ARG A 29 -25.71 22.01 7.63
CA ARG A 29 -25.51 23.26 8.40
C ARG A 29 -26.64 24.28 8.21
N GLY A 30 -27.43 24.14 7.15
CA GLY A 30 -28.53 25.06 6.80
C GLY A 30 -28.07 26.48 6.41
N LYS A 31 -26.76 26.68 6.21
CA LYS A 31 -26.16 28.00 5.96
C LYS A 31 -24.98 27.83 5.00
N ARG A 32 -24.93 28.66 3.95
CA ARG A 32 -23.82 28.67 2.99
C ARG A 32 -22.51 29.03 3.68
N PHE A 33 -21.42 28.33 3.34
CA PHE A 33 -20.12 28.66 3.89
C PHE A 33 -19.62 29.99 3.28
N ALA A 34 -19.23 30.93 4.13
CA ALA A 34 -18.59 32.18 3.68
C ALA A 34 -17.24 31.92 2.98
N ALA A 35 -16.49 30.92 3.47
CA ALA A 35 -15.21 30.50 2.92
C ALA A 35 -15.35 29.25 2.01
N ARG A 36 -16.29 29.27 1.06
CA ARG A 36 -16.62 28.11 0.19
C ARG A 36 -15.39 27.48 -0.48
N SER A 37 -14.45 28.30 -0.97
CA SER A 37 -13.23 27.80 -1.63
C SER A 37 -12.29 27.07 -0.67
N ILE A 38 -12.14 27.54 0.57
CA ILE A 38 -11.29 26.89 1.58
C ILE A 38 -11.89 25.58 2.04
N VAL A 39 -13.21 25.53 2.24
CA VAL A 39 -13.89 24.29 2.63
C VAL A 39 -13.82 23.27 1.48
N PHE A 40 -14.04 23.71 0.23
CA PHE A 40 -13.87 22.87 -0.95
C PHE A 40 -12.44 22.31 -1.04
N PHE A 41 -11.43 23.16 -0.85
CA PHE A 41 -10.03 22.76 -0.87
C PHE A 41 -9.70 21.73 0.23
N MET A 42 -10.23 21.92 1.44
CA MET A 42 -10.05 20.94 2.52
C MET A 42 -10.72 19.60 2.19
N ILE A 43 -11.93 19.62 1.63
CA ILE A 43 -12.63 18.40 1.23
C ILE A 43 -11.85 17.62 0.19
N ILE A 44 -11.40 18.27 -0.90
CA ILE A 44 -10.68 17.57 -1.97
C ILE A 44 -9.33 17.03 -1.48
N LEU A 45 -8.65 17.74 -0.57
CA LEU A 45 -7.41 17.29 0.05
C LEU A 45 -7.65 16.03 0.90
N LEU A 46 -8.67 16.04 1.76
CA LEU A 46 -9.02 14.87 2.57
C LEU A 46 -9.46 13.68 1.69
N LEU A 47 -10.25 13.92 0.64
CA LEU A 47 -10.65 12.87 -0.30
C LEU A 47 -9.44 12.28 -1.01
N SER A 48 -8.51 13.13 -1.47
CA SER A 48 -7.28 12.69 -2.11
C SER A 48 -6.48 11.74 -1.21
N VAL A 49 -6.18 12.17 0.02
CA VAL A 49 -5.45 11.33 1.00
C VAL A 49 -6.21 10.03 1.28
N SER A 50 -7.54 10.10 1.45
CA SER A 50 -8.37 8.92 1.70
C SER A 50 -8.33 7.92 0.55
N VAL A 51 -8.35 8.40 -0.70
CA VAL A 51 -8.24 7.55 -1.90
C VAL A 51 -6.89 6.83 -1.90
N PHE A 52 -5.78 7.54 -1.67
CA PHE A 52 -4.46 6.92 -1.60
C PHE A 52 -4.35 5.88 -0.49
N GLU A 53 -4.87 6.16 0.71
CA GLU A 53 -4.92 5.21 1.83
C GLU A 53 -5.69 3.92 1.48
N ILE A 54 -6.86 4.05 0.85
CA ILE A 54 -7.67 2.91 0.43
C ILE A 54 -6.93 2.08 -0.62
N LEU A 55 -6.28 2.74 -1.59
CA LEU A 55 -5.48 2.08 -2.61
C LEU A 55 -4.32 1.30 -1.99
N GLN A 56 -3.57 1.90 -1.05
CA GLN A 56 -2.47 1.21 -0.37
C GLN A 56 -2.96 -0.02 0.40
N ARG A 57 -4.05 0.11 1.17
CA ARG A 57 -4.61 -1.01 1.95
C ARG A 57 -5.06 -2.16 1.06
N THR A 58 -5.71 -1.86 -0.07
CA THR A 58 -6.21 -2.87 -1.00
C THR A 58 -5.11 -3.52 -1.84
N LEU A 59 -4.07 -2.77 -2.25
CA LEU A 59 -2.91 -3.32 -2.95
C LEU A 59 -2.03 -4.18 -2.02
N ILE A 60 -1.77 -3.73 -0.79
CA ILE A 60 -0.93 -4.49 0.15
C ILE A 60 -1.61 -5.80 0.54
N ALA A 61 -2.92 -5.78 0.80
CA ALA A 61 -3.68 -6.98 1.16
C ALA A 61 -3.70 -8.07 0.08
N SER A 62 -3.52 -7.70 -1.19
CA SER A 62 -3.45 -8.69 -2.29
C SER A 62 -2.07 -9.36 -2.41
N SER A 63 -0.99 -8.72 -1.95
CA SER A 63 0.35 -9.33 -1.89
C SER A 63 0.51 -10.39 -0.80
N THR A 64 -0.28 -10.32 0.28
CA THR A 64 -0.21 -11.28 1.40
C THR A 64 -0.96 -12.59 1.17
N LEU A 65 -1.66 -12.73 0.04
CA LEU A 65 -2.28 -13.99 -0.38
C LEU A 65 -1.41 -14.77 -1.40
N GLY A 66 -0.28 -14.21 -1.82
CA GLY A 66 0.77 -14.93 -2.54
C GLY A 66 1.71 -15.60 -1.55
N GLY A 67 1.31 -16.75 -1.03
CA GLY A 67 2.23 -17.64 -0.32
C GLY A 67 3.27 -18.19 -1.27
N ASP A 68 4.54 -17.91 -0.99
CA ASP A 68 5.66 -18.81 -1.27
C ASP A 68 6.59 -18.77 -0.05
N ASP A 69 6.32 -19.71 0.85
CA ASP A 69 7.24 -20.44 1.72
C ASP A 69 8.30 -19.65 2.52
N THR A 70 7.85 -19.21 3.68
CA THR A 70 8.66 -19.34 4.90
C THR A 70 9.06 -20.81 5.07
N THR A 71 10.30 -21.16 4.75
CA THR A 71 10.96 -22.32 5.37
C THR A 71 12.02 -21.85 6.36
N PRO A 72 11.65 -21.51 7.62
CA PRO A 72 12.50 -21.79 8.76
C PRO A 72 12.09 -23.17 9.28
N THR A 73 12.71 -24.24 8.75
CA THR A 73 12.73 -25.51 9.48
C THR A 73 13.77 -25.36 10.59
N GLU A 74 13.31 -24.88 11.73
CA GLU A 74 14.03 -24.92 13.00
C GLU A 74 13.91 -26.33 13.63
N VAL A 75 14.90 -26.68 14.47
CA VAL A 75 14.92 -27.74 15.53
C VAL A 75 15.46 -29.12 15.09
N THR A 76 16.74 -29.48 15.25
CA THR A 76 17.62 -29.70 16.45
C THR A 76 17.55 -31.13 17.04
N THR A 77 18.74 -31.75 17.26
CA THR A 77 19.15 -32.77 18.30
C THR A 77 19.71 -34.11 17.73
N PRO A 78 20.72 -34.82 18.30
CA PRO A 78 21.94 -34.49 19.07
C PRO A 78 23.25 -35.23 18.61
N ALA A 79 24.42 -34.65 18.95
CA ALA A 79 25.73 -35.23 19.32
C ALA A 79 26.29 -36.55 18.70
N GLU A 80 27.42 -36.40 17.96
CA GLU A 80 28.69 -37.19 17.92
C GLU A 80 28.69 -38.69 17.48
N PRO A 81 29.77 -39.25 16.86
CA PRO A 81 31.18 -39.03 17.21
C PRO A 81 32.21 -38.89 16.07
N ASP A 82 33.31 -38.25 16.44
CA ASP A 82 34.68 -38.40 15.96
C ASP A 82 34.99 -39.69 15.16
N LEU A 83 35.35 -39.58 13.86
CA LEU A 83 36.17 -40.59 13.19
C LEU A 83 36.91 -40.06 11.93
N ILE A 84 38.09 -39.51 12.17
CA ILE A 84 39.33 -39.52 11.33
C ILE A 84 39.31 -38.70 10.01
N PRO A 85 40.17 -37.66 9.88
CA PRO A 85 40.53 -37.13 8.56
C PRO A 85 41.45 -38.12 7.84
N SER A 86 41.04 -38.65 6.67
CA SER A 86 41.93 -39.46 5.84
C SER A 86 42.91 -38.56 5.07
N PRO A 87 44.24 -38.77 5.23
CA PRO A 87 45.26 -37.97 4.57
C PRO A 87 45.59 -38.57 3.20
N ALA A 88 45.58 -37.76 2.15
CA ALA A 88 46.23 -38.12 0.88
C ALA A 88 46.81 -36.88 0.21
N LEU A 89 48.03 -36.56 0.61
CA LEU A 89 49.15 -36.13 -0.24
C LEU A 89 48.78 -35.67 -1.67
N ASN A 90 48.67 -34.37 -1.89
CA ASN A 90 48.88 -33.78 -3.22
C ASN A 90 50.35 -33.34 -3.35
N ARG A 91 51.19 -34.31 -3.74
CA ARG A 91 52.59 -34.13 -4.19
C ARG A 91 52.67 -34.72 -5.60
N SER A 92 53.44 -34.05 -6.48
CA SER A 92 53.70 -34.29 -7.93
C SER A 92 52.79 -33.45 -8.83
N GLU A 93 53.25 -32.49 -9.65
CA GLU A 93 54.60 -32.13 -10.14
C GLU A 93 54.73 -30.60 -10.33
#